data_AF-A0A9D8PLJ6-F1
#
_entry.id   AF-A0A9D8PLJ6-F1
#
_cell.length_a   1.000
_cell.length_b   1.000
_cell.length_c   1.000
_cell.angle_alpha   90.00
_cell.angle_beta   90.00
_cell.angle_gamma   90.00
#
_symmetry.space_group_name_H-M   'P 1'
#
loop_
_entity.id
_entity.type
_entity.pdbx_description
1 polymer ?
#
loop_
_entity_poly.entity_id
_entity_poly.type
_entity_poly.pdbx_seq_one_letter_code
_entity_poly.pdbx_strand_id
1 'polypeptide(L)'
;MGEPAGSASHPLGALQASLEQQIPQLYRELALYLQVLREVLPASLDQACATLATQVHPRRYNRLPPRVRQQLHLRLKRLVDSCCSLLTVEQLQGLASQMARERQRLALRALAGAVGEGEEEEDESESEGEEDEAEASEVESERAFSEASASSLPQGSVQLNLAPPLSTSSLAWAPLRPDSTPSERSADGESEDDTPPWVAAWIAEELSTSIDGSSTGETLWSEGQLPRDPVRLLHWLEGLDVALHRRLRNLSHGANIELTRAGLLPAVLPVRLMDSVLSGQIESHGAPPNLLRLPLLPHEAGRHLHAPLGVLLRTVDLEMEQPRLRTCRQRLLRRRQEILKMAESYQRLQHRLQVQNAERLWRHDSQLNPSEGI
;
A
#
# COMPACT_ATOMS: atom_id res chain seq x y z
N MET A 1 46.31 -22.64 10.84
CA MET A 1 46.16 -21.33 11.54
C MET A 1 44.78 -20.79 11.20
N GLY A 2 43.80 -21.04 12.08
CA GLY A 2 42.43 -20.57 11.92
C GLY A 2 42.19 -19.35 12.81
N GLU A 3 42.16 -18.16 12.21
CA GLU A 3 41.63 -16.96 12.86
C GLU A 3 40.12 -16.82 12.58
N PRO A 4 39.37 -16.15 13.47
CA PRO A 4 38.17 -16.74 14.04
C PRO A 4 36.89 -16.24 13.37
N ALA A 5 35.87 -17.11 13.28
CA ALA A 5 34.48 -16.67 13.02
C ALA A 5 33.97 -15.66 14.06
N GLY A 6 34.59 -15.61 15.23
CA GLY A 6 34.24 -14.68 16.30
C GLY A 6 34.45 -13.20 15.92
N SER A 7 35.36 -12.89 14.98
CA SER A 7 35.67 -11.49 14.66
C SER A 7 34.58 -10.79 13.85
N ALA A 8 33.79 -11.52 13.05
CA ALA A 8 32.73 -10.97 12.22
C ALA A 8 31.33 -11.03 12.89
N SER A 9 31.15 -11.89 13.91
CA SER A 9 29.92 -11.90 14.71
C SER A 9 29.85 -10.71 15.69
N HIS A 10 31.00 -10.27 16.23
CA HIS A 10 31.10 -9.11 17.12
C HIS A 10 30.65 -7.76 16.49
N PRO A 11 31.05 -7.39 15.26
CA PRO A 11 30.61 -6.14 14.64
C PRO A 11 29.13 -6.13 14.26
N LEU A 12 28.53 -7.29 13.93
CA LEU A 12 27.08 -7.38 13.73
C LEU A 12 26.31 -7.13 15.03
N GLY A 13 26.75 -7.74 16.13
CA GLY A 13 26.16 -7.49 17.45
C GLY A 13 26.29 -6.03 17.88
N ALA A 14 27.41 -5.37 17.57
CA ALA A 14 27.60 -3.94 17.83
C ALA A 14 26.65 -3.05 17.03
N LEU A 15 26.38 -3.39 15.75
CA LEU A 15 25.40 -2.68 14.93
C LEU A 15 23.97 -2.86 15.47
N GLN A 16 23.60 -4.08 15.85
CA GLN A 16 22.27 -4.35 16.46
C GLN A 16 22.10 -3.61 17.78
N ALA A 17 23.11 -3.61 18.65
CA ALA A 17 23.07 -2.88 19.92
C ALA A 17 22.97 -1.35 19.71
N SER A 18 23.67 -0.81 18.72
CA SER A 18 23.57 0.60 18.33
C SER A 18 22.15 0.95 17.85
N LEU A 19 21.54 0.07 17.05
CA LEU A 19 20.17 0.23 16.58
C LEU A 19 19.16 0.19 17.74
N GLU A 20 19.29 -0.76 18.67
CA GLU A 20 18.42 -0.86 19.86
C GLU A 20 18.44 0.42 20.71
N GLN A 21 19.58 1.12 20.79
CA GLN A 21 19.68 2.42 21.47
C GLN A 21 18.95 3.55 20.73
N GLN A 22 18.80 3.46 19.40
CA GLN A 22 18.18 4.49 18.57
C GLN A 22 16.66 4.30 18.40
N ILE A 23 16.16 3.07 18.54
CA ILE A 23 14.73 2.72 18.42
C ILE A 23 13.81 3.66 19.24
N PRO A 24 14.08 3.95 20.53
CA PRO A 24 13.19 4.83 21.33
C PRO A 24 13.14 6.26 20.81
N GLN A 25 14.25 6.76 20.25
CA GLN A 25 14.30 8.10 19.66
C GLN A 25 13.47 8.15 18.38
N LEU A 26 13.59 7.14 17.51
CA LEU A 26 12.79 7.00 16.31
C LEU A 26 11.29 6.96 16.63
N TYR A 27 10.87 6.15 17.59
CA TYR A 27 9.46 6.06 18.00
C TYR A 27 8.95 7.41 18.52
N ARG A 28 9.76 8.13 19.31
CA ARG A 28 9.42 9.48 19.80
C ARG A 28 9.27 10.47 18.64
N GLU A 29 10.19 10.46 17.67
CA GLU A 29 10.13 11.33 16.49
C GLU A 29 8.87 11.04 15.65
N LEU A 30 8.52 9.77 15.45
CA LEU A 30 7.29 9.36 14.75
C LEU A 30 6.03 9.80 15.49
N ALA A 31 5.98 9.56 16.81
CA ALA A 31 4.85 9.97 17.64
C ALA A 31 4.64 11.49 17.63
N LEU A 32 5.74 12.27 17.66
CA LEU A 32 5.70 13.72 17.55
C LEU A 32 5.19 14.17 16.18
N TYR A 33 5.66 13.56 15.08
CA TYR A 33 5.16 13.86 13.73
C TYR A 33 3.65 13.63 13.64
N LEU A 34 3.17 12.46 14.08
CA LEU A 34 1.74 12.14 14.09
C LEU A 34 0.93 13.04 15.02
N GLN A 35 1.50 13.49 16.14
CA GLN A 35 0.85 14.46 17.02
C GLN A 35 0.65 15.80 16.30
N VAL A 36 1.71 16.36 15.71
CA VAL A 36 1.62 17.63 14.98
C VAL A 36 0.67 17.48 13.78
N LEU A 37 0.68 16.35 13.09
CA LEU A 37 -0.21 16.09 11.96
C LEU A 37 -1.68 16.10 12.39
N ARG A 38 -2.01 15.50 13.54
CA ARG A 38 -3.36 15.54 14.13
C ARG A 38 -3.79 16.95 14.54
N GLU A 39 -2.88 17.80 14.98
CA GLU A 39 -3.17 19.21 15.29
C GLU A 39 -3.48 20.03 14.03
N VAL A 40 -2.79 19.74 12.92
CA VAL A 40 -2.88 20.51 11.66
C VAL A 40 -4.06 20.08 10.79
N LEU A 41 -4.34 18.78 10.73
CA LEU A 41 -5.27 18.18 9.78
C LEU A 41 -6.71 18.74 9.81
N PRO A 42 -7.30 19.10 10.97
CA PRO A 42 -8.61 19.76 10.98
C PRO A 42 -8.60 21.11 10.26
N ALA A 43 -7.58 21.94 10.50
CA ALA A 43 -7.48 23.26 9.91
C ALA A 43 -7.23 23.19 8.40
N SER A 44 -6.40 22.24 7.94
CA SER A 44 -6.13 22.08 6.50
C SER A 44 -7.35 21.57 5.74
N LEU A 45 -8.12 20.63 6.30
CA LEU A 45 -9.38 20.20 5.68
C LEU A 45 -10.39 21.34 5.61
N ASP A 46 -10.56 22.09 6.71
CA ASP A 46 -11.47 23.22 6.75
C ASP A 46 -11.07 24.30 5.72
N GLN A 47 -9.78 24.59 5.57
CA GLN A 47 -9.26 25.52 4.57
C GLN A 47 -9.49 25.02 3.13
N ALA A 48 -9.27 23.74 2.86
CA ALA A 48 -9.54 23.14 1.56
C ALA A 48 -11.03 23.21 1.22
N CYS A 49 -11.91 22.84 2.17
CA CYS A 49 -13.35 22.94 2.00
C CYS A 49 -13.84 24.39 1.86
N ALA A 50 -13.26 25.33 2.60
CA ALA A 50 -13.57 26.75 2.47
C ALA A 50 -13.17 27.29 1.09
N THR A 51 -12.00 26.89 0.58
CA THR A 51 -11.52 27.25 -0.76
C THR A 51 -12.46 26.69 -1.83
N LEU A 52 -12.89 25.43 -1.71
CA LEU A 52 -13.90 24.85 -2.60
C LEU A 52 -15.24 25.59 -2.55
N ALA A 53 -15.73 25.90 -1.37
CA ALA A 53 -17.03 26.54 -1.18
C ALA A 53 -17.04 27.99 -1.67
N THR A 54 -15.96 28.74 -1.44
CA THR A 54 -15.91 30.19 -1.70
C THR A 54 -15.30 30.55 -3.04
N GLN A 55 -14.23 29.88 -3.46
CA GLN A 55 -13.50 30.25 -4.69
C GLN A 55 -13.95 29.43 -5.90
N VAL A 56 -14.28 28.15 -5.71
CA VAL A 56 -14.56 27.24 -6.83
C VAL A 56 -16.06 27.14 -7.10
N HIS A 57 -16.87 26.92 -6.07
CA HIS A 57 -18.31 26.68 -6.21
C HIS A 57 -19.19 27.64 -5.37
N PRO A 58 -18.96 28.97 -5.41
CA PRO A 58 -19.71 29.93 -4.60
C PRO A 58 -21.22 29.90 -4.87
N ARG A 59 -21.62 29.74 -6.14
CA ARG A 59 -23.05 29.67 -6.52
C ARG A 59 -23.74 28.44 -5.94
N ARG A 60 -23.06 27.30 -5.84
CA ARG A 60 -23.64 26.07 -5.27
C ARG A 60 -23.75 26.20 -3.76
N TYR A 61 -22.70 26.67 -3.10
CA TYR A 61 -22.70 26.85 -1.65
C TYR A 61 -23.76 27.86 -1.19
N ASN A 62 -23.94 28.98 -1.90
CA ASN A 62 -24.97 29.99 -1.56
C ASN A 62 -26.41 29.48 -1.74
N ARG A 63 -26.63 28.46 -2.59
CA ARG A 63 -27.94 27.82 -2.77
C ARG A 63 -28.25 26.79 -1.69
N LEU A 64 -27.27 26.39 -0.88
CA LEU A 64 -27.49 25.38 0.15
C LEU A 64 -28.27 25.93 1.34
N PRO A 65 -29.34 25.24 1.79
CA PRO A 65 -30.04 25.59 3.01
C PRO A 65 -29.08 25.65 4.21
N PRO A 66 -29.30 26.54 5.19
CA PRO A 66 -28.43 26.68 6.36
C PRO A 66 -28.31 25.38 7.16
N ARG A 67 -29.39 24.58 7.23
CA ARG A 67 -29.37 23.25 7.88
C ARG A 67 -28.40 22.28 7.20
N VAL A 68 -28.38 22.25 5.87
CA VAL A 68 -27.47 21.39 5.09
C VAL A 68 -26.02 21.84 5.29
N ARG A 69 -25.78 23.16 5.31
CA ARG A 69 -24.45 23.71 5.60
C ARG A 69 -23.97 23.29 6.99
N GLN A 70 -24.79 23.44 8.03
CA GLN A 70 -24.43 23.02 9.38
C GLN A 70 -24.17 21.51 9.48
N GLN A 71 -25.01 20.69 8.87
CA GLN A 71 -24.83 19.23 8.85
C GLN A 71 -23.53 18.82 8.15
N LEU A 72 -23.18 19.46 7.03
CA LEU A 72 -21.93 19.21 6.34
C LEU A 72 -20.71 19.48 7.23
N HIS A 73 -20.66 20.63 7.91
CA HIS A 73 -19.55 20.95 8.81
C HIS A 73 -19.46 19.95 9.97
N LEU A 74 -20.59 19.55 10.56
CA LEU A 74 -20.62 18.54 11.63
C LEU A 74 -20.11 17.18 11.15
N ARG A 75 -20.47 16.76 9.92
CA ARG A 75 -20.00 15.48 9.37
C ARG A 75 -18.53 15.51 9.01
N LEU A 76 -18.05 16.59 8.39
CA LEU A 76 -16.62 16.77 8.10
C LEU A 76 -15.80 16.77 9.39
N LYS A 77 -16.26 17.48 10.43
CA LYS A 77 -15.60 17.47 11.74
C LYS A 77 -15.55 16.06 12.35
N ARG A 78 -16.66 15.31 12.32
CA ARG A 78 -16.67 13.92 12.80
C ARG A 78 -15.73 12.99 12.03
N LEU A 79 -15.65 13.16 10.70
CA LEU A 79 -14.72 12.39 9.87
C LEU A 79 -13.26 12.67 10.24
N VAL A 80 -12.93 13.95 10.43
CA VAL A 80 -11.61 14.39 10.90
C VAL A 80 -11.30 13.84 12.28
N ASP A 81 -12.21 14.02 13.25
CA ASP A 81 -12.01 13.56 14.62
C ASP A 81 -11.80 12.04 14.67
N SER A 82 -12.56 11.29 13.88
CA SER A 82 -12.40 9.84 13.71
C SER A 82 -11.03 9.51 13.08
N CYS A 83 -10.62 10.21 12.02
CA CYS A 83 -9.30 10.00 11.42
C CYS A 83 -8.16 10.31 12.41
N CYS A 84 -8.24 11.43 13.13
CA CYS A 84 -7.26 11.83 14.15
C CYS A 84 -7.12 10.80 15.27
N SER A 85 -8.21 10.15 15.70
CA SER A 85 -8.15 9.06 16.70
C SER A 85 -7.37 7.83 16.20
N LEU A 86 -7.35 7.62 14.89
CA LEU A 86 -6.68 6.49 14.23
C LEU A 86 -5.26 6.81 13.75
N LEU A 87 -4.81 8.07 13.88
CA LEU A 87 -3.46 8.53 13.54
C LEU A 87 -2.53 8.38 14.75
N THR A 88 -2.36 7.14 15.19
CA THR A 88 -1.37 6.75 16.21
C THR A 88 -0.44 5.69 15.63
N VAL A 89 0.76 5.54 16.19
CA VAL A 89 1.75 4.56 15.70
C VAL A 89 1.15 3.16 15.72
N GLU A 90 0.51 2.75 16.81
CA GLU A 90 -0.12 1.43 16.97
C GLU A 90 -1.24 1.20 15.94
N GLN A 91 -2.10 2.20 15.72
CA GLN A 91 -3.20 2.07 14.77
C GLN A 91 -2.71 2.07 13.31
N LEU A 92 -1.62 2.75 13.01
CA LEU A 92 -0.98 2.68 11.70
C LEU A 92 -0.24 1.36 11.50
N GLN A 93 0.42 0.85 12.54
CA GLN A 93 1.04 -0.48 12.53
C GLN A 93 -0.02 -1.56 12.29
N GLY A 94 -1.15 -1.51 12.99
CA GLY A 94 -2.28 -2.42 12.77
C GLY A 94 -2.77 -2.37 11.32
N LEU A 95 -2.95 -1.18 10.76
CA LEU A 95 -3.33 -1.02 9.36
C LEU A 95 -2.26 -1.54 8.39
N ALA A 96 -0.97 -1.27 8.63
CA ALA A 96 0.14 -1.75 7.82
C ALA A 96 0.21 -3.28 7.82
N SER A 97 -0.01 -3.92 8.98
CA SER A 97 -0.10 -5.38 9.11
C SER A 97 -1.22 -5.96 8.24
N GLN A 98 -2.41 -5.33 8.26
CA GLN A 98 -3.54 -5.74 7.45
C GLN A 98 -3.22 -5.59 5.96
N MET A 99 -2.58 -4.49 5.59
CA MET A 99 -2.15 -4.22 4.22
C MET A 99 -1.13 -5.23 3.71
N ALA A 100 -0.15 -5.60 4.53
CA ALA A 100 0.84 -6.61 4.19
C ALA A 100 0.17 -7.97 3.95
N ARG A 101 -0.76 -8.39 4.83
CA ARG A 101 -1.53 -9.63 4.67
C ARG A 101 -2.42 -9.61 3.42
N GLU A 102 -3.07 -8.48 3.13
CA GLU A 102 -3.86 -8.29 1.91
C GLU A 102 -2.98 -8.45 0.65
N ARG A 103 -1.80 -7.82 0.63
CA ARG A 103 -0.83 -7.92 -0.47
C ARG A 103 -0.34 -9.35 -0.66
N GLN A 104 0.03 -10.04 0.42
CA GLN A 104 0.51 -11.42 0.36
C GLN A 104 -0.58 -12.35 -0.19
N ARG A 105 -1.83 -12.21 0.26
CA ARG A 105 -2.97 -12.99 -0.27
C ARG A 105 -3.19 -12.75 -1.76
N LEU A 106 -3.06 -11.51 -2.22
CA LEU A 106 -3.20 -11.18 -3.64
C LEU A 106 -2.04 -11.73 -4.47
N ALA A 107 -0.81 -11.68 -3.97
CA ALA A 107 0.36 -12.26 -4.63
C ALA A 107 0.23 -13.78 -4.80
N LEU A 108 -0.19 -14.48 -3.74
CA LEU A 108 -0.44 -15.93 -3.79
C LEU A 108 -1.54 -16.29 -4.81
N ARG A 109 -2.62 -15.49 -4.89
CA ARG A 109 -3.68 -15.69 -5.89
C ARG A 109 -3.19 -15.44 -7.31
N ALA A 110 -2.35 -14.42 -7.52
CA ALA A 110 -1.78 -14.14 -8.83
C ALA A 110 -0.86 -15.27 -9.31
N LEU A 111 -0.04 -15.82 -8.41
CA LEU A 111 0.80 -16.98 -8.70
C LEU A 111 -0.03 -18.23 -8.98
N ALA A 112 -1.06 -18.52 -8.19
CA ALA A 112 -1.95 -19.65 -8.41
C ALA A 112 -2.72 -19.54 -9.74
N GLY A 113 -3.18 -18.34 -10.11
CA GLY A 113 -3.83 -18.10 -11.40
C GLY A 113 -2.88 -18.32 -12.59
N ALA A 114 -1.62 -17.87 -12.48
CA ALA A 114 -0.61 -18.04 -13.52
C ALA A 114 -0.18 -19.51 -13.72
N VAL A 115 -0.34 -20.37 -12.71
CA VAL A 115 -0.06 -21.82 -12.82
C VAL A 115 -1.28 -22.57 -13.39
N GLY A 116 -2.50 -22.19 -13.00
CA GLY A 116 -3.73 -22.81 -13.52
C GLY A 116 -4.02 -22.49 -14.99
N GLU A 117 -3.68 -21.29 -15.46
CA GLU A 117 -3.79 -20.91 -16.89
C GLU A 117 -2.81 -21.69 -17.80
N GLY A 118 -1.86 -22.44 -17.24
CA GLY A 118 -0.93 -23.30 -18.00
C GLY A 118 -1.36 -24.76 -18.14
N GLU A 119 -2.41 -25.21 -17.43
CA GLU A 119 -2.89 -26.60 -17.48
C GLU A 119 -4.17 -26.77 -18.31
N GLU A 120 -4.79 -25.69 -18.79
CA GLU A 120 -6.04 -25.74 -19.57
C GLU A 120 -5.84 -25.79 -21.11
N GLU A 121 -4.61 -25.87 -21.62
CA GLU A 121 -4.33 -25.94 -23.09
C GLU A 121 -3.99 -27.35 -23.64
N GLU A 122 -4.00 -28.42 -22.83
CA GLU A 122 -3.61 -29.78 -23.31
C GLU A 122 -4.74 -30.82 -23.45
N ASP A 123 -6.01 -30.51 -23.17
CA ASP A 123 -7.11 -31.48 -23.32
C ASP A 123 -8.23 -31.00 -24.29
N GLU A 124 -7.85 -30.65 -25.52
CA GLU A 124 -8.79 -30.65 -26.66
C GLU A 124 -8.19 -31.40 -27.85
N SER A 125 -8.22 -32.74 -27.81
CA SER A 125 -8.24 -33.53 -29.02
C SER A 125 -8.94 -34.89 -28.85
N GLU A 126 -9.89 -35.14 -29.76
CA GLU A 126 -10.47 -36.42 -30.18
C GLU A 126 -11.65 -37.01 -29.38
N SER A 127 -12.87 -36.69 -29.83
CA SER A 127 -13.82 -37.71 -30.32
C SER A 127 -14.99 -37.05 -31.06
N GLU A 128 -14.89 -36.99 -32.39
CA GLU A 128 -16.06 -36.93 -33.28
C GLU A 128 -16.49 -38.37 -33.61
N GLY A 129 -17.80 -38.62 -33.63
CA GLY A 129 -18.35 -39.80 -34.30
C GLY A 129 -19.72 -40.26 -33.81
N GLU A 130 -20.74 -39.91 -34.60
CA GLU A 130 -21.96 -40.66 -34.93
C GLU A 130 -23.29 -40.26 -34.28
N GLU A 131 -24.12 -39.67 -35.14
CA GLU A 131 -25.56 -39.46 -35.06
C GLU A 131 -26.29 -40.81 -35.20
N ASP A 132 -27.39 -41.00 -34.46
CA ASP A 132 -28.61 -41.59 -35.04
C ASP A 132 -29.83 -41.37 -34.10
N GLU A 133 -30.91 -40.91 -34.72
CA GLU A 133 -32.24 -40.70 -34.13
C GLU A 133 -32.99 -42.03 -33.92
N ALA A 134 -33.69 -42.19 -32.79
CA ALA A 134 -34.96 -42.94 -32.74
C ALA A 134 -35.74 -42.68 -31.44
N GLU A 135 -37.02 -42.38 -31.61
CA GLU A 135 -38.06 -42.18 -30.60
C GLU A 135 -38.33 -43.42 -29.72
N ALA A 136 -38.70 -43.20 -28.45
CA ALA A 136 -40.00 -43.58 -27.85
C ALA A 136 -39.94 -43.87 -26.33
N SER A 137 -40.69 -43.04 -25.59
CA SER A 137 -41.57 -43.31 -24.44
C SER A 137 -41.09 -44.07 -23.18
N GLU A 138 -41.35 -43.41 -22.04
CA GLU A 138 -41.84 -43.95 -20.74
C GLU A 138 -40.82 -44.77 -19.89
N VAL A 139 -40.67 -44.62 -18.56
CA VAL A 139 -41.46 -44.01 -17.49
C VAL A 139 -40.60 -43.99 -16.19
N GLU A 140 -40.90 -43.03 -15.30
CA GLU A 140 -40.58 -42.95 -13.84
C GLU A 140 -39.10 -42.83 -13.41
N SER A 141 -38.69 -42.03 -12.41
CA SER A 141 -39.39 -41.50 -11.24
C SER A 141 -38.57 -40.39 -10.56
N GLU A 142 -39.32 -39.45 -9.99
CA GLU A 142 -39.08 -38.76 -8.71
C GLU A 142 -37.88 -37.81 -8.50
N ARG A 143 -38.27 -36.52 -8.45
CA ARG A 143 -38.17 -35.60 -7.30
C ARG A 143 -37.26 -34.37 -7.46
N ALA A 144 -38.00 -33.26 -7.52
CA ALA A 144 -37.76 -31.96 -6.91
C ALA A 144 -36.75 -31.05 -7.58
N PHE A 145 -37.25 -30.09 -8.40
CA PHE A 145 -36.86 -28.68 -8.29
C PHE A 145 -37.84 -27.77 -9.06
N SER A 146 -38.11 -26.62 -8.44
CA SER A 146 -38.78 -25.42 -8.97
C SER A 146 -40.28 -25.56 -9.29
N GLU A 147 -41.16 -24.60 -9.02
CA GLU A 147 -40.97 -23.16 -9.15
C GLU A 147 -42.15 -22.45 -8.49
N ALA A 148 -41.91 -21.38 -7.73
CA ALA A 148 -42.97 -20.43 -7.39
C ALA A 148 -42.39 -19.02 -7.40
N SER A 149 -42.84 -18.27 -8.39
CA SER A 149 -42.52 -16.88 -8.65
C SER A 149 -42.93 -15.95 -7.50
N ALA A 150 -42.17 -14.86 -7.41
CA ALA A 150 -42.61 -13.50 -7.12
C ALA A 150 -43.59 -13.27 -5.95
N SER A 151 -43.09 -12.68 -4.86
CA SER A 151 -43.30 -11.24 -4.55
C SER A 151 -43.15 -10.95 -3.05
N SER A 152 -42.74 -9.71 -2.77
CA SER A 152 -42.77 -8.98 -1.48
C SER A 152 -41.63 -9.20 -0.47
N LEU A 153 -40.69 -8.23 -0.48
CA LEU A 153 -39.99 -7.75 0.72
C LEU A 153 -40.94 -6.81 1.52
N PRO A 154 -40.75 -6.63 2.83
CA PRO A 154 -39.94 -5.48 3.23
C PRO A 154 -39.03 -5.65 4.47
N GLN A 155 -37.95 -4.86 4.41
CA GLN A 155 -37.29 -4.08 5.46
C GLN A 155 -36.58 -4.76 6.63
N GLY A 156 -35.25 -4.59 6.65
CA GLY A 156 -34.63 -3.92 7.80
C GLY A 156 -33.41 -4.58 8.44
N SER A 157 -32.31 -4.78 7.71
CA SER A 157 -30.95 -4.54 8.21
C SER A 157 -29.89 -4.91 7.16
N VAL A 158 -29.37 -3.92 6.43
CA VAL A 158 -28.13 -4.11 5.66
C VAL A 158 -26.97 -3.69 6.56
N GLN A 159 -26.25 -4.68 7.10
CA GLN A 159 -24.89 -4.49 7.57
C GLN A 159 -24.01 -4.21 6.35
N LEU A 160 -23.51 -2.98 6.23
CA LEU A 160 -22.55 -2.62 5.20
C LEU A 160 -21.16 -3.16 5.57
N ASN A 161 -20.94 -4.45 5.32
CA ASN A 161 -19.57 -4.95 5.12
C ASN A 161 -19.05 -4.36 3.81
N LEU A 162 -18.23 -3.30 3.89
CA LEU A 162 -17.54 -2.72 2.74
C LEU A 162 -16.35 -3.59 2.30
N ALA A 163 -16.63 -4.77 1.76
CA ALA A 163 -15.72 -5.45 0.86
C ALA A 163 -16.22 -5.22 -0.58
N PRO A 164 -15.47 -4.52 -1.45
CA PRO A 164 -15.78 -4.50 -2.87
C PRO A 164 -15.26 -5.79 -3.55
N PRO A 165 -16.02 -6.36 -4.52
CA PRO A 165 -15.60 -7.53 -5.28
C PRO A 165 -14.62 -7.17 -6.43
N LEU A 166 -13.58 -8.01 -6.51
CA LEU A 166 -12.89 -8.63 -7.66
C LEU A 166 -12.43 -7.81 -8.89
N SER A 167 -11.14 -8.02 -9.19
CA SER A 167 -10.47 -8.11 -10.51
C SER A 167 -10.32 -6.84 -11.34
N THR A 168 -9.20 -6.45 -11.95
CA THR A 168 -7.75 -6.76 -12.06
C THR A 168 -7.15 -5.44 -12.65
N SER A 169 -5.89 -5.02 -12.59
CA SER A 169 -4.60 -5.69 -12.81
C SER A 169 -3.47 -4.88 -12.16
N SER A 170 -2.44 -5.60 -11.73
CA SER A 170 -1.03 -5.23 -11.57
C SER A 170 -0.67 -3.80 -11.11
N LEU A 171 -0.43 -3.67 -9.81
CA LEU A 171 0.62 -2.77 -9.32
C LEU A 171 1.58 -3.60 -8.47
N ALA A 172 2.30 -4.46 -9.18
CA ALA A 172 3.55 -5.00 -8.73
C ALA A 172 4.54 -3.84 -8.56
N TRP A 173 4.88 -3.50 -7.32
CA TRP A 173 6.09 -2.75 -7.00
C TRP A 173 7.26 -3.76 -6.93
N ALA A 174 7.42 -4.54 -8.00
CA ALA A 174 8.57 -5.42 -8.19
C ALA A 174 9.48 -4.79 -9.25
N PRO A 175 10.80 -4.78 -9.05
CA PRO A 175 11.74 -4.19 -9.99
C PRO A 175 11.85 -5.09 -11.22
N LEU A 176 11.46 -4.57 -12.39
CA LEU A 176 11.84 -5.17 -13.66
C LEU A 176 13.35 -5.03 -13.83
N ARG A 177 14.00 -6.14 -14.16
CA ARG A 177 15.44 -6.27 -14.44
C ARG A 177 15.58 -7.05 -15.75
N PRO A 178 16.72 -6.96 -16.45
CA PRO A 178 17.22 -5.79 -17.16
C PRO A 178 17.23 -6.06 -18.68
N ASP A 179 17.29 -5.00 -19.49
CA ASP A 179 17.99 -5.12 -20.77
C ASP A 179 19.03 -4.01 -20.92
N SER A 180 20.15 -4.40 -21.50
CA SER A 180 21.44 -3.74 -21.37
C SER A 180 21.61 -2.65 -22.42
N THR A 181 21.82 -1.39 -22.03
CA THR A 181 22.75 -0.48 -22.73
C THR A 181 23.31 0.57 -21.75
N PRO A 182 24.61 0.89 -21.82
CA PRO A 182 25.19 1.97 -21.03
C PRO A 182 25.04 3.28 -21.81
N SER A 183 24.33 4.27 -21.27
CA SER A 183 24.50 5.65 -21.74
C SER A 183 24.31 6.68 -20.63
N GLU A 184 25.44 7.33 -20.38
CA GLU A 184 25.76 8.60 -19.75
C GLU A 184 24.69 9.40 -18.98
N ARG A 185 25.04 9.63 -17.71
CA ARG A 185 24.91 10.87 -16.92
C ARG A 185 24.03 11.97 -17.54
N SER A 186 22.94 12.25 -16.86
CA SER A 186 22.49 13.63 -16.60
C SER A 186 21.80 13.69 -15.25
N ALA A 187 22.17 14.72 -14.49
CA ALA A 187 21.65 15.05 -13.19
C ALA A 187 20.28 15.72 -13.29
N ASP A 188 19.61 15.77 -12.14
CA ASP A 188 18.45 16.57 -11.76
C ASP A 188 17.07 15.93 -11.96
N GLY A 189 16.60 15.36 -10.85
CA GLY A 189 15.27 14.81 -10.64
C GLY A 189 15.29 13.92 -9.40
N GLU A 190 15.42 14.50 -8.20
CA GLU A 190 15.26 13.78 -6.93
C GLU A 190 13.82 13.24 -6.85
N SER A 191 13.65 12.00 -7.28
CA SER A 191 12.41 11.24 -7.19
C SER A 191 12.20 10.76 -5.75
N GLU A 192 10.97 10.90 -5.24
CA GLU A 192 10.53 10.60 -3.87
C GLU A 192 10.62 9.11 -3.42
N ASP A 193 11.29 8.24 -4.17
CA ASP A 193 11.55 6.84 -3.80
C ASP A 193 13.05 6.59 -3.60
N ASP A 194 13.59 7.14 -2.50
CA ASP A 194 14.95 6.91 -1.99
C ASP A 194 15.12 5.50 -1.36
N THR A 195 14.44 4.48 -1.88
CA THR A 195 14.73 3.09 -1.51
C THR A 195 15.81 2.56 -2.43
N PRO A 196 17.02 2.26 -1.92
CA PRO A 196 18.08 1.71 -2.75
C PRO A 196 17.59 0.44 -3.47
N PRO A 197 17.96 0.23 -4.74
CA PRO A 197 17.49 -0.91 -5.53
C PRO A 197 17.86 -2.26 -4.89
N TRP A 198 18.92 -2.32 -4.08
CA TRP A 198 19.26 -3.51 -3.31
C TRP A 198 18.29 -3.78 -2.16
N VAL A 199 17.73 -2.73 -1.52
CA VAL A 199 16.67 -2.86 -0.50
C VAL A 199 15.41 -3.39 -1.16
N ALA A 200 15.02 -2.81 -2.30
CA ALA A 200 13.85 -3.26 -3.05
C ALA A 200 13.99 -4.71 -3.56
N ALA A 201 15.17 -5.09 -4.06
CA ALA A 201 15.46 -6.45 -4.51
C ALA A 201 15.42 -7.46 -3.34
N TRP A 202 16.03 -7.10 -2.21
CA TRP A 202 15.98 -7.93 -1.01
C TRP A 202 14.56 -8.06 -0.46
N ILE A 203 13.75 -7.00 -0.49
CA ILE A 203 12.33 -7.06 -0.12
C ILE A 203 11.56 -8.01 -1.05
N ALA A 204 11.80 -7.95 -2.37
CA ALA A 204 11.17 -8.86 -3.32
C ALA A 204 11.59 -10.33 -3.08
N GLU A 205 12.85 -10.55 -2.69
CA GLU A 205 13.39 -11.86 -2.37
C GLU A 205 12.87 -12.41 -1.02
N GLU A 206 12.74 -11.57 0.01
CA GLU A 206 12.15 -11.95 1.31
C GLU A 206 10.64 -12.23 1.19
N LEU A 207 9.94 -11.49 0.32
CA LEU A 207 8.54 -11.78 -0.05
C LEU A 207 8.38 -13.10 -0.80
N SER A 208 9.36 -13.45 -1.65
CA SER A 208 9.35 -14.70 -2.41
C SER A 208 9.69 -15.90 -1.54
N THR A 209 10.66 -15.77 -0.63
CA THR A 209 11.05 -16.83 0.32
C THR A 209 10.04 -17.03 1.45
N SER A 210 9.17 -16.05 1.73
CA SER A 210 8.04 -16.19 2.65
C SER A 210 6.84 -16.95 2.05
N ILE A 211 6.91 -17.39 0.80
CA ILE A 211 5.89 -18.22 0.13
C ILE A 211 5.98 -19.69 0.59
N ASP A 212 7.15 -20.13 1.04
CA ASP A 212 7.37 -21.47 1.61
C ASP A 212 6.89 -21.56 3.06
N GLY A 213 5.58 -21.37 3.30
CA GLY A 213 4.81 -21.89 4.45
C GLY A 213 5.28 -21.62 5.90
N SER A 214 6.43 -20.99 6.10
CA SER A 214 7.05 -20.73 7.38
C SER A 214 6.68 -19.29 7.74
N SER A 215 5.86 -19.17 8.78
CA SER A 215 5.43 -18.05 9.64
C SER A 215 6.20 -16.70 9.70
N THR A 216 7.09 -16.35 8.78
CA THR A 216 7.94 -15.14 8.83
C THR A 216 7.17 -13.86 8.52
N GLY A 217 6.14 -13.91 7.67
CA GLY A 217 5.25 -12.76 7.40
C GLY A 217 4.47 -12.29 8.63
N GLU A 218 4.35 -13.15 9.64
CA GLU A 218 3.70 -12.84 10.92
C GLU A 218 4.64 -12.17 11.93
N THR A 219 5.90 -11.86 11.60
CA THR A 219 6.87 -11.30 12.58
C THR A 219 7.15 -9.81 12.44
N LEU A 220 7.09 -9.23 11.24
CA LEU A 220 7.45 -7.82 11.01
C LEU A 220 6.49 -6.83 11.66
N TRP A 221 5.22 -7.23 11.78
CA TRP A 221 4.14 -6.37 12.25
C TRP A 221 3.49 -6.85 13.55
N SER A 222 3.94 -7.99 14.11
CA SER A 222 3.34 -8.59 15.30
C SER A 222 4.03 -8.16 16.59
N GLU A 223 3.19 -8.02 17.63
CA GLU A 223 3.53 -7.86 19.05
C GLU A 223 4.40 -6.66 19.44
N GLY A 224 3.97 -5.43 19.09
CA GLY A 224 4.37 -4.21 19.81
C GLY A 224 5.87 -3.91 19.95
N GLN A 225 6.73 -4.67 19.28
CA GLN A 225 8.18 -4.61 19.35
C GLN A 225 8.72 -4.25 17.97
N LEU A 226 9.56 -3.23 17.95
CA LEU A 226 10.22 -2.76 16.74
C LEU A 226 11.25 -3.80 16.28
N PRO A 227 11.38 -4.06 14.96
CA PRO A 227 12.40 -4.96 14.45
C PRO A 227 13.81 -4.53 14.87
N ARG A 228 14.61 -5.50 15.32
CA ARG A 228 16.03 -5.29 15.72
C ARG A 228 17.01 -5.38 14.54
N ASP A 229 16.49 -5.73 13.37
CA ASP A 229 17.25 -5.76 12.12
C ASP A 229 17.05 -4.43 11.39
N PRO A 230 18.13 -3.72 10.99
CA PRO A 230 18.03 -2.44 10.30
C PRO A 230 17.26 -2.53 8.98
N VAL A 231 17.33 -3.65 8.26
CA VAL A 231 16.63 -3.81 6.98
C VAL A 231 15.12 -3.96 7.22
N ARG A 232 14.75 -4.79 8.20
CA ARG A 232 13.35 -4.97 8.62
C ARG A 232 12.73 -3.70 9.19
N LEU A 233 13.53 -2.90 9.90
CA LEU A 233 13.10 -1.62 10.43
C LEU A 233 12.76 -0.62 9.32
N LEU A 234 13.52 -0.60 8.21
CA LEU A 234 13.21 0.25 7.06
C LEU A 234 11.89 -0.16 6.41
N HIS A 235 11.68 -1.46 6.21
CA HIS A 235 10.40 -1.98 5.69
C HIS A 235 9.23 -1.61 6.60
N TRP A 236 9.43 -1.68 7.92
CA TRP A 236 8.43 -1.25 8.90
C TRP A 236 8.12 0.25 8.79
N LEU A 237 9.13 1.11 8.59
CA LEU A 237 8.93 2.54 8.36
C LEU A 237 8.16 2.81 7.06
N GLU A 238 8.48 2.11 5.98
CA GLU A 238 7.79 2.23 4.70
C GLU A 238 6.32 1.80 4.79
N GLY A 239 6.04 0.69 5.47
CA GLY A 239 4.66 0.25 5.66
C GLY A 239 3.85 1.22 6.52
N LEU A 240 4.47 1.91 7.50
CA LEU A 240 3.83 3.00 8.23
C LEU A 240 3.51 4.20 7.34
N ASP A 241 4.46 4.65 6.51
CA ASP A 241 4.25 5.74 5.56
C ASP A 241 3.10 5.36 4.60
N VAL A 242 3.10 4.16 4.04
CA VAL A 242 2.01 3.65 3.19
C VAL A 242 0.66 3.63 3.91
N ALA A 243 0.62 3.17 5.16
CA ALA A 243 -0.60 3.15 5.96
C ALA A 243 -1.13 4.57 6.22
N LEU A 244 -0.22 5.52 6.48
CA LEU A 244 -0.56 6.93 6.67
C LEU A 244 -1.16 7.54 5.39
N HIS A 245 -0.55 7.30 4.23
CA HIS A 245 -1.10 7.74 2.95
C HIS A 245 -2.50 7.13 2.70
N ARG A 246 -2.71 5.84 2.98
CA ARG A 246 -4.03 5.19 2.87
C ARG A 246 -5.07 5.86 3.78
N ARG A 247 -4.70 6.24 5.02
CA ARG A 247 -5.61 6.95 5.93
C ARG A 247 -5.97 8.35 5.41
N LEU A 248 -5.00 9.15 4.98
CA LEU A 248 -5.25 10.49 4.42
C LEU A 248 -6.09 10.44 3.16
N ARG A 249 -5.84 9.45 2.29
CA ARG A 249 -6.65 9.18 1.10
C ARG A 249 -8.08 8.78 1.47
N ASN A 250 -8.27 7.90 2.45
CA ASN A 250 -9.60 7.51 2.93
C ASN A 250 -10.37 8.71 3.49
N LEU A 251 -9.71 9.57 4.26
CA LEU A 251 -10.29 10.82 4.76
C LEU A 251 -10.69 11.74 3.61
N SER A 252 -9.80 11.91 2.62
CA SER A 252 -10.07 12.73 1.42
C SER A 252 -11.27 12.20 0.64
N HIS A 253 -11.36 10.87 0.48
CA HIS A 253 -12.50 10.23 -0.18
C HIS A 253 -13.80 10.41 0.63
N GLY A 254 -13.76 10.21 1.95
CA GLY A 254 -14.92 10.44 2.83
C GLY A 254 -15.39 11.89 2.82
N ALA A 255 -14.47 12.85 2.83
CA ALA A 255 -14.77 14.26 2.71
C ALA A 255 -15.42 14.57 1.35
N ASN A 256 -14.88 14.05 0.25
CA ASN A 256 -15.46 14.20 -1.09
C ASN A 256 -16.86 13.62 -1.17
N ILE A 257 -17.13 12.45 -0.56
CA ILE A 257 -18.48 11.89 -0.49
C ILE A 257 -19.44 12.84 0.24
N GLU A 258 -19.06 13.42 1.38
CA GLU A 258 -19.91 14.36 2.09
C GLU A 258 -20.13 15.67 1.32
N LEU A 259 -19.12 16.14 0.60
CA LEU A 259 -19.24 17.30 -0.30
C LEU A 259 -20.17 17.02 -1.49
N THR A 260 -20.14 15.82 -2.06
CA THR A 260 -21.08 15.40 -3.12
C THR A 260 -22.49 15.22 -2.56
N ARG A 261 -22.66 14.61 -1.38
CA ARG A 261 -23.96 14.45 -0.71
C ARG A 261 -24.62 15.79 -0.40
N ALA A 262 -23.83 16.80 -0.05
CA ALA A 262 -24.33 18.16 0.15
C ALA A 262 -24.58 18.91 -1.17
N GLY A 263 -24.25 18.34 -2.33
CA GLY A 263 -24.45 18.97 -3.64
C GLY A 263 -23.42 20.04 -4.00
N LEU A 264 -22.28 20.10 -3.30
CA LEU A 264 -21.17 21.01 -3.65
C LEU A 264 -20.38 20.48 -4.84
N LEU A 265 -19.93 19.24 -4.74
CA LEU A 265 -19.23 18.56 -5.84
C LEU A 265 -20.23 17.92 -6.79
N PRO A 266 -19.98 17.95 -8.11
CA PRO A 266 -20.89 17.41 -9.12
C PRO A 266 -20.92 15.87 -9.15
N ALA A 267 -19.80 15.23 -8.79
CA ALA A 267 -19.63 13.79 -8.83
C ALA A 267 -18.76 13.33 -7.66
N VAL A 268 -18.86 12.05 -7.31
CA VAL A 268 -17.95 11.41 -6.36
C VAL A 268 -16.63 11.15 -7.06
N LEU A 269 -15.51 11.49 -6.42
CA LEU A 269 -14.18 11.14 -6.92
C LEU A 269 -13.87 9.66 -6.61
N PRO A 270 -13.71 8.80 -7.63
CA PRO A 270 -13.33 7.41 -7.44
C PRO A 270 -11.99 7.28 -6.74
N VAL A 271 -11.89 6.32 -5.83
CA VAL A 271 -10.66 6.03 -5.08
C VAL A 271 -9.50 5.67 -6.01
N ARG A 272 -9.76 4.93 -7.10
CA ARG A 272 -8.75 4.57 -8.11
C ARG A 272 -8.12 5.80 -8.78
N LEU A 273 -8.92 6.83 -9.04
CA LEU A 273 -8.41 8.08 -9.63
C LEU A 273 -7.57 8.87 -8.62
N MET A 274 -7.88 8.78 -7.33
CA MET A 274 -7.03 9.35 -6.29
C MET A 274 -5.70 8.60 -6.19
N ASP A 275 -5.75 7.26 -6.23
CA ASP A 275 -4.57 6.40 -6.18
C ASP A 275 -3.66 6.66 -7.40
N SER A 276 -4.21 6.79 -8.61
CA SER A 276 -3.43 7.07 -9.82
C SER A 276 -2.77 8.45 -9.82
N VAL A 277 -3.40 9.45 -9.19
CA VAL A 277 -2.76 10.76 -9.00
C VAL A 277 -1.65 10.67 -7.96
N LEU A 278 -1.91 10.00 -6.83
CA LEU A 278 -0.90 9.82 -5.79
C LEU A 278 0.31 9.01 -6.29
N SER A 279 0.12 8.10 -7.23
CA SER A 279 1.19 7.34 -7.87
C SER A 279 1.84 8.03 -9.06
N GLY A 280 1.48 9.30 -9.35
CA GLY A 280 2.05 10.07 -10.46
C GLY A 280 1.66 9.60 -11.87
N GLN A 281 0.69 8.69 -12.02
CA GLN A 281 0.20 8.23 -13.34
C GLN A 281 -0.65 9.28 -14.04
N ILE A 282 -1.29 10.18 -13.27
CA ILE A 282 -2.11 11.26 -13.79
C ILE A 282 -1.56 12.59 -13.27
N GLU A 283 -1.15 13.45 -14.20
CA GLU A 283 -0.69 14.80 -13.88
C GLU A 283 -1.86 15.67 -13.38
N SER A 284 -1.78 16.14 -12.13
CA SER A 284 -2.73 17.11 -11.59
C SER A 284 -2.41 18.51 -12.12
N HIS A 285 -3.43 19.26 -12.57
CA HIS A 285 -3.28 20.66 -12.91
C HIS A 285 -3.04 21.51 -11.66
N GLY A 286 -2.33 22.64 -11.80
CA GLY A 286 -2.05 23.58 -10.71
C GLY A 286 -3.31 23.95 -9.92
N ALA A 287 -3.36 23.47 -8.67
CA ALA A 287 -4.44 23.67 -7.73
C ALA A 287 -3.89 24.23 -6.41
N PRO A 288 -4.71 24.95 -5.63
CA PRO A 288 -4.35 25.29 -4.25
C PRO A 288 -4.00 24.02 -3.46
N PRO A 289 -3.19 24.14 -2.38
CA PRO A 289 -2.78 22.99 -1.59
C PRO A 289 -3.98 22.19 -1.10
N ASN A 290 -3.82 20.86 -1.01
CA ASN A 290 -4.85 19.92 -0.61
C ASN A 290 -6.08 19.83 -1.54
N LEU A 291 -6.05 20.47 -2.72
CA LEU A 291 -7.07 20.35 -3.76
C LEU A 291 -6.51 19.61 -4.97
N LEU A 292 -7.34 18.75 -5.55
CA LEU A 292 -7.03 18.03 -6.77
C LEU A 292 -7.82 18.61 -7.93
N ARG A 293 -7.12 19.05 -8.98
CA ARG A 293 -7.71 19.39 -10.28
C ARG A 293 -7.22 18.42 -11.34
N LEU A 294 -8.12 17.60 -11.86
CA LEU A 294 -7.78 16.69 -12.96
C LEU A 294 -7.85 17.42 -14.32
N PRO A 295 -7.00 17.04 -15.28
CA PRO A 295 -7.15 17.48 -16.67
C PRO A 295 -8.55 17.16 -17.18
N LEU A 296 -9.06 18.04 -18.03
CA LEU A 296 -10.29 17.79 -18.76
C LEU A 296 -10.08 16.56 -19.65
N LEU A 297 -10.81 15.48 -19.39
CA LEU A 297 -10.92 14.40 -20.38
C LEU A 297 -11.63 15.00 -21.61
N PRO A 298 -11.02 14.97 -22.81
CA PRO A 298 -11.71 15.40 -24.02
C PRO A 298 -12.90 14.47 -24.23
N HIS A 299 -14.10 15.05 -24.18
CA HIS A 299 -15.34 14.33 -24.47
C HIS A 299 -15.83 14.76 -25.85
N GLU A 300 -16.14 13.79 -26.70
CA GLU A 300 -16.41 13.99 -28.14
C GLU A 300 -17.69 14.77 -28.48
N ALA A 301 -18.38 15.36 -27.50
CA ALA A 301 -19.72 15.93 -27.68
C ALA A 301 -19.90 17.36 -27.15
N GLY A 302 -18.90 18.24 -27.30
CA GLY A 302 -19.06 19.70 -27.18
C GLY A 302 -19.49 20.26 -25.81
N ARG A 303 -19.68 19.41 -24.80
CA ARG A 303 -19.97 19.81 -23.42
C ARG A 303 -18.65 19.85 -22.67
N HIS A 304 -18.15 21.05 -22.38
CA HIS A 304 -17.02 21.21 -21.47
C HIS A 304 -17.37 20.55 -20.13
N LEU A 305 -16.86 19.34 -19.88
CA LEU A 305 -16.88 18.76 -18.54
C LEU A 305 -16.14 19.74 -17.64
N HIS A 306 -16.68 20.09 -16.48
CA HIS A 306 -15.86 20.83 -15.52
C HIS A 306 -14.80 19.86 -15.01
N ALA A 307 -13.51 20.26 -15.07
CA ALA A 307 -12.41 19.50 -14.48
C ALA A 307 -12.84 19.07 -13.07
N PRO A 308 -12.94 17.75 -12.79
CA PRO A 308 -13.42 17.30 -11.50
C PRO A 308 -12.43 17.82 -10.46
N LEU A 309 -12.93 18.70 -9.60
CA LEU A 309 -12.18 19.27 -8.50
C LEU A 309 -12.63 18.59 -7.22
N GLY A 310 -11.68 18.09 -6.44
CA GLY A 310 -11.95 17.42 -5.17
C GLY A 310 -10.91 17.81 -4.12
N VAL A 311 -11.15 17.38 -2.88
CA VAL A 311 -10.16 17.44 -1.81
C VAL A 311 -9.23 16.24 -1.95
N LEU A 312 -7.92 16.47 -1.88
CA LEU A 312 -6.90 15.43 -1.78
C LEU A 312 -5.83 15.90 -0.80
N LEU A 313 -5.90 15.40 0.44
CA LEU A 313 -4.92 15.66 1.47
C LEU A 313 -3.64 14.86 1.18
N ARG A 314 -2.53 15.56 1.00
CA ARG A 314 -1.20 14.98 0.76
C ARG A 314 -0.26 15.35 1.91
N THR A 315 0.58 14.43 2.33
CA THR A 315 1.63 14.68 3.34
C THR A 315 2.53 15.83 2.92
N VAL A 316 2.96 15.84 1.67
CA VAL A 316 3.81 16.88 1.07
C VAL A 316 3.16 18.26 1.19
N ASP A 317 1.89 18.39 0.80
CA ASP A 317 1.16 19.68 0.89
C ASP A 317 1.05 20.16 2.33
N LEU A 318 0.68 19.27 3.25
CA LEU A 318 0.53 19.58 4.68
C LEU A 318 1.86 20.00 5.32
N GLU A 319 2.96 19.36 4.91
CA GLU A 319 4.30 19.73 5.33
C GLU A 319 4.68 21.10 4.78
N MET A 320 4.43 21.38 3.51
CA MET A 320 4.73 22.68 2.91
C MET A 320 4.00 23.82 3.59
N GLU A 321 2.73 23.63 3.96
CA GLU A 321 1.94 24.61 4.71
C GLU A 321 2.46 24.85 6.14
N GLN A 322 3.01 23.83 6.81
CA GLN A 322 3.33 23.89 8.24
C GLN A 322 4.83 23.67 8.53
N PRO A 323 5.57 24.69 9.01
CA PRO A 323 7.00 24.55 9.29
C PRO A 323 7.30 23.51 10.39
N ARG A 324 6.41 23.33 11.37
CA ARG A 324 6.56 22.33 12.43
C ARG A 324 6.59 20.90 11.87
N LEU A 325 5.73 20.61 10.89
CA LEU A 325 5.70 19.31 10.21
C LEU A 325 6.97 19.07 9.40
N ARG A 326 7.47 20.10 8.69
CA ARG A 326 8.75 20.02 7.96
C ARG A 326 9.92 19.68 8.89
N THR A 327 10.02 20.35 10.04
CA THR A 327 11.09 20.05 11.00
C THR A 327 10.99 18.62 11.51
N CYS A 328 9.77 18.11 11.76
CA CYS A 328 9.58 16.72 12.19
C CYS A 328 9.94 15.73 11.07
N ARG A 329 9.49 15.97 9.83
CA ARG A 329 9.82 15.12 8.67
C ARG A 329 11.32 15.12 8.41
N GLN A 330 12.00 16.26 8.46
CA GLN A 330 13.46 16.34 8.29
C GLN A 330 14.22 15.49 9.33
N ARG A 331 13.77 15.47 10.60
CA ARG A 331 14.37 14.62 11.64
C ARG A 331 14.18 13.14 11.31
N LEU A 332 12.96 12.75 10.91
CA LEU A 332 12.66 11.39 10.48
C LEU A 332 13.47 10.94 9.26
N LEU A 333 13.62 11.80 8.25
CA LEU A 333 14.42 11.52 7.06
C LEU A 333 15.90 11.36 7.41
N ARG A 334 16.44 12.25 8.25
CA ARG A 334 17.81 12.11 8.76
C ARG A 334 18.01 10.77 9.47
N ARG A 335 17.05 10.37 10.30
CA ARG A 335 17.08 9.07 10.99
C ARG A 335 17.01 7.91 10.01
N ARG A 336 16.11 7.98 9.01
CA ARG A 336 16.00 6.97 7.95
C ARG A 336 17.32 6.81 7.20
N GLN A 337 18.00 7.91 6.87
CA GLN A 337 19.32 7.87 6.23
C GLN A 337 20.40 7.22 7.12
N GLU A 338 20.36 7.46 8.43
CA GLU A 338 21.25 6.78 9.38
C GLU A 338 20.98 5.26 9.39
N ILE A 339 19.71 4.85 9.43
CA ILE A 339 19.30 3.44 9.40
C ILE A 339 19.67 2.79 8.06
N LEU A 340 19.53 3.51 6.93
CA LEU A 340 19.96 3.02 5.61
C LEU A 340 21.44 2.69 5.58
N LYS A 341 22.30 3.57 6.12
CA LYS A 341 23.75 3.31 6.23
C LYS A 341 24.05 2.09 7.11
N MET A 342 23.30 1.91 8.20
CA MET A 342 23.41 0.73 9.05
C MET A 342 22.96 -0.53 8.32
N ALA A 343 21.88 -0.47 7.55
CA ALA A 343 21.34 -1.57 6.76
C ALA A 343 22.33 -2.02 5.69
N GLU A 344 22.97 -1.09 4.96
CA GLU A 344 24.03 -1.43 4.01
C GLU A 344 25.20 -2.15 4.69
N SER A 345 25.64 -1.61 5.83
CA SER A 345 26.76 -2.18 6.59
C SER A 345 26.41 -3.58 7.12
N TYR A 346 25.18 -3.74 7.61
CA TYR A 346 24.63 -4.98 8.11
C TYR A 346 24.56 -6.04 7.02
N GLN A 347 24.01 -5.72 5.85
CA GLN A 347 23.94 -6.67 4.73
C GLN A 347 25.33 -7.10 4.24
N ARG A 348 26.28 -6.18 4.10
CA ARG A 348 27.65 -6.53 3.69
C ARG A 348 28.29 -7.51 4.66
N LEU A 349 28.11 -7.28 5.96
CA LEU A 349 28.62 -8.18 7.00
C LEU A 349 27.88 -9.53 7.01
N GLN A 350 26.55 -9.51 6.85
CA GLN A 350 25.72 -10.71 6.78
C GLN A 350 26.11 -11.59 5.57
N HIS A 351 26.24 -11.00 4.38
CA HIS A 351 26.71 -11.70 3.18
C HIS A 351 28.10 -12.29 3.40
N ARG A 352 29.03 -11.52 3.99
CA ARG A 352 30.38 -12.02 4.29
C ARG A 352 30.35 -13.21 5.25
N LEU A 353 29.48 -13.19 6.27
CA LEU A 353 29.29 -14.33 7.16
C LEU A 353 28.69 -15.54 6.45
N GLN A 354 27.70 -15.33 5.58
CA GLN A 354 27.09 -16.41 4.78
C GLN A 354 28.13 -17.09 3.89
N VAL A 355 28.97 -16.31 3.19
CA VAL A 355 30.07 -16.85 2.37
C VAL A 355 31.05 -17.67 3.23
N GLN A 356 31.45 -17.15 4.39
CA GLN A 356 32.34 -17.89 5.29
C GLN A 356 31.71 -19.18 5.84
N ASN A 357 30.41 -19.16 6.13
CA ASN A 357 29.68 -20.34 6.57
C ASN A 357 29.56 -21.37 5.45
N ALA A 358 29.23 -20.94 4.22
CA ALA A 358 29.19 -21.80 3.04
C ALA A 358 30.55 -22.46 2.76
N GLU A 359 31.65 -21.70 2.83
CA GLU A 359 33.00 -22.26 2.69
C GLU A 359 33.31 -23.31 3.76
N ARG A 360 32.85 -23.10 4.99
CA ARG A 360 33.07 -24.05 6.09
C ARG A 360 32.27 -25.33 5.90
N LEU A 361 30.99 -25.20 5.55
CA LEU A 361 30.12 -26.33 5.24
C LEU A 361 30.70 -27.12 4.07
N TRP A 362 31.10 -26.45 2.99
CA TRP A 362 31.77 -27.09 1.85
C TRP A 362 33.06 -27.84 2.25
N ARG A 363 33.93 -27.22 3.06
CA ARG A 363 35.15 -27.88 3.57
C ARG A 363 34.84 -29.06 4.48
N HIS A 364 33.76 -29.00 5.25
CA HIS A 364 33.32 -30.08 6.12
C HIS A 364 32.76 -31.25 5.30
N ASP A 365 31.91 -30.96 4.32
CA ASP A 365 31.29 -31.96 3.45
C ASP A 365 32.34 -32.65 2.56
N SER A 366 33.35 -31.91 2.09
CA SER A 366 34.46 -32.50 1.33
C SER A 366 35.40 -33.37 2.19
N GLN A 367 35.46 -33.14 3.50
CA GLN A 367 36.21 -33.97 4.45
C GLN A 367 35.45 -35.22 4.91
N LEU A 368 34.11 -35.24 4.78
CA LEU A 368 33.26 -36.41 5.07
C LEU A 368 33.14 -37.38 3.89
N ASN A 369 33.55 -36.97 2.68
CA ASN A 369 33.57 -37.80 1.47
C ASN A 369 34.92 -38.52 1.11
N PRO A 370 35.82 -38.93 2.03
CA PRO A 370 37.08 -39.55 1.62
C PRO A 370 37.01 -41.08 1.39
N SER A 371 35.85 -41.74 1.29
CA SER A 371 35.77 -43.22 1.23
C SER A 371 34.75 -43.84 0.25
N GLU A 372 34.55 -43.29 -0.95
CA GLU A 372 33.87 -44.00 -2.06
C GLU A 372 34.77 -44.19 -3.30
N GLY A 373 36.09 -44.20 -3.14
CA GLY A 373 37.01 -44.42 -4.26
C GLY A 373 38.30 -45.10 -3.86
N ILE A 374 38.24 -46.42 -3.63
CA ILE A 374 39.36 -47.35 -3.88
C ILE A 374 38.78 -48.57 -4.61
#